data_AF-A0A838JAS1-F1
#
_entry.id   AF-A0A838JAS1-F1
#
_cell.length_a   1.000
_cell.length_b   1.000
_cell.length_c   1.000
_cell.angle_alpha   90.00
_cell.angle_beta   90.00
_cell.angle_gamma   90.00
#
_symmetry.space_group_name_H-M   'P 1'
#
loop_
_entity.id
_entity.type
_entity.pdbx_description
1 polymer ?
#
loop_
_entity_poly.entity_id
_entity_poly.type
_entity_poly.pdbx_seq_one_letter_code
_entity_poly.pdbx_strand_id
1 'polypeptide(L)'
;MQKFGAITQYLLDFLFPPRCVRCKKSGHVLCPSCLALIEPLRPPLCQKCCTPLGSQSFCRRCSSHPLQLNGLRIASTYQEPLRSYIHMFKYDGNRRLGAPLGTLLAQTYKTYNMQADCIIPVPLHPEREQ
;
A
#
# COMPACT_ATOMS: atom_id res chain seq x y z
N MET A 1 21.67 6.83 -19.10
CA MET A 1 21.19 8.20 -18.79
C MET A 1 20.53 8.34 -17.40
N GLN A 2 20.64 7.37 -16.47
CA GLN A 2 19.98 7.43 -15.14
C GLN A 2 20.82 8.07 -14.01
N LYS A 3 22.16 8.14 -14.14
CA LYS A 3 23.04 8.54 -13.03
C LYS A 3 22.99 10.03 -12.67
N PHE A 4 22.75 10.91 -13.65
CA PHE A 4 22.68 12.36 -13.42
C PHE A 4 21.47 12.75 -12.56
N GLY A 5 20.31 12.14 -12.80
CA GLY A 5 19.08 12.41 -12.06
C GLY A 5 19.16 12.01 -10.58
N ALA A 6 19.86 10.92 -10.27
CA ALA A 6 20.02 10.46 -8.89
C ALA A 6 20.87 11.44 -8.06
N ILE A 7 22.02 11.89 -8.58
CA ILE A 7 22.89 12.84 -7.88
C ILE A 7 22.19 14.18 -7.65
N THR A 8 21.48 14.69 -8.66
CA THR A 8 20.69 15.92 -8.49
C THR A 8 19.57 15.73 -7.46
N GLN A 9 18.91 14.57 -7.45
CA GLN A 9 17.86 14.27 -6.47
C GLN A 9 18.43 14.20 -5.04
N TYR A 10 19.59 13.56 -4.85
CA TYR A 10 20.28 13.52 -3.55
C TYR A 10 20.70 14.91 -3.08
N LEU A 11 21.24 15.75 -3.97
CA LEU A 11 21.63 17.11 -3.64
C LEU A 11 20.41 17.98 -3.29
N LEU A 12 19.31 17.81 -4.01
CA LEU A 12 18.03 18.46 -3.72
C LEU A 12 17.41 17.95 -2.41
N ASP A 13 17.44 16.66 -2.13
CA ASP A 13 16.95 16.11 -0.85
C ASP A 13 17.87 16.48 0.32
N PHE A 14 19.14 16.84 0.07
CA PHE A 14 20.03 17.41 1.09
C PHE A 14 19.68 18.88 1.38
N LEU A 15 19.49 19.70 0.34
CA LEU A 15 19.13 21.12 0.47
C LEU A 15 17.67 21.32 0.92
N PHE A 16 16.78 20.44 0.49
CA PHE A 16 15.34 20.46 0.71
C PHE A 16 14.85 19.07 1.16
N PRO A 17 15.18 18.66 2.39
CA PRO A 17 14.83 17.32 2.87
C PRO A 17 13.31 17.10 2.86
N PRO A 18 12.85 15.93 2.39
CA PRO A 18 11.43 15.62 2.40
C PRO A 18 10.87 15.73 3.82
N ARG A 19 9.68 16.30 3.95
CA ARG A 19 8.95 16.37 5.22
C ARG A 19 7.83 15.34 5.23
N CYS A 20 7.65 14.69 6.38
CA CYS A 20 6.61 13.70 6.55
C CYS A 20 5.23 14.34 6.37
N VAL A 21 4.39 13.76 5.51
CA VAL A 21 3.07 14.31 5.18
C VAL A 21 2.19 14.54 6.41
N ARG A 22 2.34 13.70 7.45
CA ARG A 22 1.61 13.80 8.73
C ARG A 22 2.34 14.64 9.78
N CYS A 23 3.48 14.17 10.30
CA CYS A 23 4.14 14.79 11.46
C CYS A 23 5.15 15.91 11.11
N LYS A 24 5.35 16.20 9.82
CA LYS A 24 6.23 17.25 9.29
C LYS A 24 7.73 17.13 9.62
N LYS A 25 8.17 16.09 10.34
CA LYS A 25 9.60 15.77 10.55
C LYS A 25 10.33 15.58 9.21
N SER A 26 11.58 16.05 9.13
CA SER A 26 12.42 15.95 7.94
C SER A 26 12.97 14.53 7.73
N GLY A 27 13.40 14.24 6.50
CA GLY A 27 14.11 13.03 6.09
C GLY A 27 13.25 11.97 5.40
N HIS A 28 11.92 12.00 5.55
CA HIS A 28 11.03 11.01 4.93
C HIS A 28 9.71 11.65 4.50
N VAL A 29 9.16 11.22 3.36
CA VAL A 29 7.80 11.63 2.92
C VAL A 29 6.71 11.01 3.81
N LEU A 30 6.94 9.80 4.32
CA LEU A 30 6.16 9.19 5.39
C LEU A 30 7.13 8.49 6.33
N CYS A 31 7.30 9.01 7.55
CA CYS A 31 8.28 8.47 8.49
C CYS A 31 7.82 7.13 9.09
N PRO A 32 8.76 6.26 9.55
CA PRO A 32 8.41 4.95 10.10
C PRO A 32 7.37 4.99 11.23
N SER A 33 7.44 6.00 12.11
CA SER A 33 6.46 6.15 13.20
C SER A 33 5.06 6.53 12.73
N CYS A 34 4.92 7.26 11.61
CA CYS A 34 3.60 7.54 11.03
C CYS A 34 3.08 6.36 10.19
N LEU A 35 3.99 5.63 9.54
CA LEU A 35 3.64 4.39 8.84
C LEU A 35 3.13 3.31 9.80
N ALA A 36 3.74 3.20 10.98
CA ALA A 36 3.36 2.25 12.03
C ALA A 36 1.96 2.48 12.64
N LEU A 37 1.32 3.62 12.36
CA LEU A 37 -0.07 3.88 12.79
C LEU A 37 -1.11 3.24 11.86
N ILE A 38 -0.68 2.68 10.74
CA ILE A 38 -1.55 1.96 9.83
C ILE A 38 -1.73 0.56 10.40
N GLU A 39 -2.92 0.28 10.91
CA GLU A 39 -3.20 -1.01 11.54
C GLU A 39 -3.37 -2.12 10.48
N PRO A 40 -2.53 -3.16 10.51
CA PRO A 40 -2.68 -4.27 9.59
C PRO A 40 -3.95 -5.06 9.90
N LEU A 41 -4.57 -5.63 8.86
CA LEU A 41 -5.73 -6.50 9.04
C LEU A 41 -5.29 -7.83 9.69
N ARG A 42 -5.86 -8.16 10.86
CA ARG A 42 -5.43 -9.30 11.67
C ARG A 42 -6.30 -10.56 11.49
N PRO A 43 -5.72 -11.77 11.58
CA PRO A 43 -6.46 -13.02 11.60
C PRO A 43 -7.32 -13.17 12.87
N PRO A 44 -8.37 -14.02 12.84
CA PRO A 44 -8.73 -14.93 11.75
C PRO A 44 -9.45 -14.22 10.59
N LEU A 45 -9.02 -14.50 9.36
CA LEU A 45 -9.62 -13.97 8.15
C LEU A 45 -10.01 -15.10 7.20
N CYS A 46 -11.07 -14.90 6.43
CA CYS A 46 -11.42 -15.78 5.33
C CYS A 46 -10.26 -15.90 4.35
N GLN A 47 -9.81 -17.14 4.07
CA GLN A 47 -8.67 -17.38 3.20
C GLN A 47 -8.92 -16.96 1.73
N LYS A 48 -10.18 -16.73 1.33
CA LYS A 48 -10.56 -16.28 -0.02
C LYS A 48 -10.77 -14.77 -0.13
N CYS A 49 -11.55 -14.17 0.76
CA CYS A 49 -11.96 -12.76 0.62
C CYS A 49 -11.43 -11.83 1.73
N CYS A 50 -10.66 -12.34 2.68
CA CYS A 50 -10.15 -11.60 3.85
C CYS A 50 -11.22 -10.97 4.76
N THR A 51 -12.47 -11.42 4.70
CA THR A 51 -13.49 -11.03 5.70
C THR A 51 -13.09 -11.57 7.08
N PRO A 52 -13.17 -10.77 8.16
CA PRO A 52 -12.92 -11.25 9.52
C PRO A 52 -13.83 -12.43 9.91
N LEU A 53 -13.26 -13.41 10.58
CA LEU A 53 -13.92 -14.64 11.04
C LEU A 53 -13.65 -14.87 12.52
N GLY A 54 -14.44 -15.75 13.15
CA GLY A 54 -14.20 -16.19 14.53
C GLY A 54 -13.22 -17.36 14.60
N SER A 55 -13.53 -18.46 13.90
CA SER A 55 -12.67 -19.66 13.91
C SER A 55 -12.65 -20.43 12.60
N GLN A 56 -13.54 -20.10 11.66
CA GLN A 56 -13.65 -20.80 10.38
C GLN A 56 -12.54 -20.36 9.40
N SER A 57 -12.24 -21.20 8.42
CA SER A 57 -11.29 -20.87 7.34
C SER A 57 -11.94 -20.08 6.19
N PHE A 58 -13.25 -20.26 5.98
CA PHE A 58 -14.01 -19.60 4.92
C PHE A 58 -15.28 -18.97 5.48
N CYS A 59 -15.65 -17.80 4.95
CA CYS A 59 -16.94 -17.17 5.25
C CYS A 59 -18.07 -17.86 4.48
N ARG A 60 -19.32 -17.73 4.97
CA ARG A 60 -20.51 -18.33 4.35
C ARG A 60 -20.64 -18.01 2.85
N ARG A 61 -20.30 -16.78 2.45
CA ARG A 61 -20.31 -16.36 1.04
C ARG A 61 -19.31 -17.14 0.21
N CYS A 62 -18.04 -17.22 0.64
CA CYS A 62 -17.01 -17.94 -0.11
C CYS A 62 -17.24 -19.45 -0.15
N SER A 63 -17.89 -20.03 0.87
CA SER A 63 -18.24 -21.46 0.87
C SER A 63 -19.39 -21.79 -0.08
N SER A 64 -20.34 -20.86 -0.27
CA SER A 64 -21.51 -21.08 -1.16
C SER A 64 -21.27 -20.62 -2.59
N HIS A 65 -20.56 -19.51 -2.76
CA HIS A 65 -20.27 -18.88 -4.04
C HIS A 65 -18.79 -18.46 -4.06
N PRO A 66 -17.89 -19.39 -4.43
CA PRO A 66 -16.47 -19.10 -4.52
C PRO A 66 -16.18 -17.93 -5.46
N LEU A 67 -15.19 -17.11 -5.10
CA LEU A 67 -14.68 -16.04 -5.97
C LEU A 67 -14.05 -16.64 -7.23
N GLN A 68 -14.20 -15.95 -8.36
CA GLN A 68 -13.48 -16.26 -9.61
C GLN A 68 -11.96 -16.00 -9.51
N LEU A 69 -11.54 -15.26 -8.48
CA LEU A 69 -10.14 -15.00 -8.16
C LEU A 69 -9.58 -16.11 -7.27
N ASN A 70 -8.27 -16.38 -7.38
CA ASN A 70 -7.58 -17.30 -6.48
C ASN A 70 -7.72 -16.86 -5.00
N GLY A 71 -7.74 -15.55 -4.76
CA GLY A 71 -8.07 -14.93 -3.48
C GLY A 71 -7.79 -13.44 -3.47
N LEU A 72 -8.19 -12.78 -2.39
CA LEU A 72 -7.89 -11.38 -2.08
C LEU A 72 -6.99 -11.33 -0.84
N ARG A 73 -6.03 -10.39 -0.81
CA ARG A 73 -5.28 -10.04 0.40
C ARG A 73 -5.38 -8.54 0.64
N ILE A 74 -5.58 -8.18 1.90
CA ILE A 74 -5.80 -6.79 2.33
C ILE A 74 -4.69 -6.43 3.31
N ALA A 75 -3.97 -5.35 3.04
CA ALA A 75 -2.90 -4.89 3.92
C ALA A 75 -3.46 -4.21 5.18
N SER A 76 -4.51 -3.39 5.04
CA SER A 76 -5.14 -2.62 6.10
C SER A 76 -6.56 -2.22 5.68
N THR A 77 -7.41 -1.87 6.64
CA THR A 77 -8.70 -1.23 6.36
C THR A 77 -8.51 0.16 5.77
N TYR A 78 -9.47 0.61 4.96
CA TYR A 78 -9.46 1.94 4.37
C TYR A 78 -9.98 2.99 5.36
N GLN A 79 -9.18 3.27 6.37
CA GLN A 79 -9.46 4.21 7.47
C GLN A 79 -8.30 5.18 7.68
N GLU A 80 -8.49 6.21 8.49
CA GLU A 80 -7.40 7.12 8.85
C GLU A 80 -6.32 6.40 9.68
N PRO A 81 -5.04 6.73 9.50
CA PRO A 81 -4.51 7.78 8.60
C PRO A 81 -4.25 7.30 7.16
N LEU A 82 -4.41 6.00 6.87
CA LEU A 82 -4.10 5.41 5.56
C LEU A 82 -4.97 6.01 4.44
N ARG A 83 -6.25 6.28 4.71
CA ARG A 83 -7.17 6.91 3.76
C ARG A 83 -6.59 8.22 3.22
N SER A 84 -6.16 9.13 4.10
CA SER A 84 -5.53 10.39 3.71
C SER A 84 -4.26 10.17 2.87
N TYR A 85 -3.43 9.17 3.22
CA TYR A 85 -2.21 8.87 2.48
C TYR A 85 -2.49 8.36 1.07
N ILE A 86 -3.47 7.47 0.93
CA ILE A 86 -3.92 6.97 -0.38
C ILE A 86 -4.51 8.11 -1.20
N HIS A 87 -5.30 9.00 -0.60
CA HIS A 87 -5.85 10.15 -1.30
C HIS A 87 -4.76 11.06 -1.87
N MET A 88 -3.79 11.45 -1.02
CA MET A 88 -2.65 12.29 -1.44
C MET A 88 -1.84 11.66 -2.57
N PHE A 89 -1.69 10.33 -2.54
CA PHE A 89 -1.00 9.59 -3.59
C PHE A 89 -1.80 9.55 -4.90
N LYS A 90 -3.09 9.22 -4.84
CA LYS A 90 -3.94 9.01 -6.02
C LYS A 90 -4.34 10.31 -6.71
N TYR A 91 -4.68 11.34 -5.93
CA TYR A 91 -5.36 12.54 -6.43
C TYR A 91 -4.52 13.80 -6.27
N ASP A 92 -3.82 13.97 -5.13
CA ASP A 92 -3.10 15.24 -4.86
C ASP A 92 -1.68 15.28 -5.44
N GLY A 93 -1.34 14.35 -6.33
CA GLY A 93 -0.06 14.32 -7.06
C GLY A 93 1.16 13.92 -6.23
N ASN A 94 0.99 13.49 -4.96
CA ASN A 94 2.11 13.14 -4.10
C ASN A 94 2.64 11.72 -4.40
N ARG A 95 3.24 11.56 -5.59
CA ARG A 95 3.76 10.28 -6.10
C ARG A 95 4.85 9.67 -5.20
N ARG A 96 5.54 10.48 -4.40
CA ARG A 96 6.58 10.02 -3.47
C ARG A 96 6.01 9.15 -2.33
N LEU A 97 4.70 9.20 -2.08
CA LEU A 97 4.02 8.25 -1.18
C LEU A 97 3.92 6.83 -1.75
N GLY A 98 4.17 6.65 -3.05
CA GLY A 98 4.13 5.34 -3.69
C GLY A 98 5.11 4.33 -3.07
N ALA A 99 6.33 4.77 -2.75
CA ALA A 99 7.33 3.89 -2.13
C ALA A 99 6.90 3.40 -0.72
N PRO A 100 6.56 4.25 0.26
CA PRO A 100 6.16 3.78 1.58
C PRO A 100 4.84 2.98 1.57
N LEU A 101 3.86 3.36 0.73
CA LEU A 101 2.62 2.57 0.58
C LEU A 101 2.88 1.24 -0.12
N GLY A 102 3.80 1.21 -1.09
CA GLY A 102 4.26 -0.01 -1.75
C GLY A 102 4.94 -0.98 -0.78
N THR A 103 5.72 -0.47 0.18
CA THR A 103 6.31 -1.30 1.24
C THR A 103 5.26 -2.02 2.07
N LEU A 104 4.13 -1.37 2.39
CA LEU A 104 3.02 -1.99 3.12
C LEU A 104 2.40 -3.14 2.31
N LEU A 105 2.21 -2.96 1.01
CA LEU A 105 1.73 -4.01 0.11
C LEU A 105 2.75 -5.17 -0.01
N ALA A 106 4.03 -4.86 -0.15
CA ALA A 106 5.11 -5.85 -0.25
C ALA A 106 5.25 -6.67 1.04
N GLN A 107 5.07 -6.06 2.20
CA GLN A 107 5.01 -6.79 3.47
C GLN A 107 3.83 -7.77 3.49
N THR A 108 2.64 -7.31 3.08
CA THR A 108 1.45 -8.18 2.98
C THR A 108 1.68 -9.35 2.02
N TYR A 109 2.25 -9.07 0.85
CA TYR A 109 2.60 -10.08 -0.14
C TYR A 109 3.52 -11.17 0.44
N LYS A 110 4.54 -10.76 1.21
CA LYS A 110 5.46 -11.68 1.91
C LYS A 110 4.78 -12.46 3.04
N THR A 111 3.99 -11.80 3.87
CA THR A 111 3.28 -12.43 5.00
C THR A 111 2.39 -13.58 4.54
N TYR A 112 1.76 -13.43 3.36
CA TYR A 112 0.91 -14.47 2.79
C TYR A 112 1.64 -15.40 1.80
N ASN A 113 2.96 -15.29 1.69
CA ASN A 113 3.80 -16.06 0.77
C ASN A 113 3.22 -16.15 -0.65
N MET A 114 2.76 -14.99 -1.17
CA MET A 114 2.14 -14.93 -2.47
C MET A 114 3.17 -15.16 -3.58
N GLN A 115 2.71 -15.75 -4.69
CA GLN A 115 3.49 -15.90 -5.92
C GLN A 115 2.73 -15.24 -7.06
N ALA A 116 3.44 -14.48 -7.88
CA ALA A 116 2.90 -13.76 -9.01
C ALA A 116 3.99 -13.60 -10.08
N ASP A 117 3.61 -13.83 -11.34
CA ASP A 117 4.51 -13.66 -12.49
C ASP A 117 4.58 -12.20 -12.95
N CYS A 118 3.56 -11.40 -12.63
CA CYS A 118 3.46 -10.00 -13.01
C CYS A 118 2.71 -9.15 -11.98
N ILE A 119 2.92 -7.83 -12.08
CA ILE A 119 2.18 -6.81 -11.35
C ILE A 119 1.48 -5.93 -12.38
N ILE A 120 0.15 -5.84 -12.29
CA ILE A 120 -0.67 -5.07 -13.23
C ILE A 120 -1.18 -3.81 -12.54
N PRO A 121 -0.89 -2.60 -13.07
CA PRO A 121 -1.46 -1.38 -12.53
C PRO A 121 -2.97 -1.30 -12.81
N VAL A 122 -3.74 -0.84 -11.82
CA VAL A 122 -5.15 -0.51 -12.02
C VAL A 122 -5.26 1.02 -12.19
N PRO A 123 -5.50 1.51 -13.42
CA PRO A 123 -5.54 2.95 -13.69
C PRO A 123 -6.72 3.61 -12.95
N LEU A 124 -6.53 4.85 -12.51
CA LEU A 124 -7.59 5.64 -11.87
C LEU A 124 -8.54 6.27 -12.89
N HIS A 125 -8.02 6.59 -14.07
CA HIS A 125 -8.73 7.22 -15.17
C HIS A 125 -8.12 6.68 -16.48
N PRO A 126 -8.89 6.56 -17.59
CA PRO A 126 -8.36 6.11 -18.88
C PRO A 126 -7.13 6.90 -19.33
N GLU A 127 -7.10 8.22 -19.09
CA GLU A 127 -5.94 9.08 -19.40
C GLU A 127 -4.67 8.76 -18.58
N ARG A 128 -4.78 7.90 -17.56
CA ARG A 128 -3.67 7.46 -16.71
C ARG A 128 -3.31 5.98 -16.95
N GLU A 129 -3.81 5.39 -18.02
CA GLU A 129 -3.25 4.15 -18.58
C GLU A 129 -1.84 4.48 -19.10
N GLN A 130 -0.83 3.79 -18.55
CA GLN A 130 0.58 3.92 -18.95
C GLN A 130 0.97 2.76 -19.84
#